data_AF-A0A949N7D2-F1
#
_entry.id   AF-A0A949N7D2-F1
#
_cell.length_a   1.000
_cell.length_b   1.000
_cell.length_c   1.000
_cell.angle_alpha   90.00
_cell.angle_beta   90.00
_cell.angle_gamma   90.00
#
_symmetry.space_group_name_H-M   'P 1'
#
loop_
_entity.id
_entity.type
_entity.pdbx_description
1 polymer ?
#
loop_
_entity_poly.entity_id
_entity_poly.type
_entity_poly.pdbx_seq_one_letter_code
_entity_poly.pdbx_strand_id
1 'polypeptide(L)'
;RYDFTYDPELRLTGVRNPGGLVWDYRYDPAGRLIAESDFDNRTQQYAHDAVGHLVSRKTPLGETVSFDYDVLGRPTSKNAAGALTTYAYDIAGRLTEAVSPHSTLTRDYDTLGRLTAETVDGHTTRYTHDILGRRTSRT
;
A
#
# COMPACT_ATOMS: atom_id res chain seq x y z
N ARG A 1 34.14 1.36 7.58
CA ARG A 1 33.14 2.30 8.15
C ARG A 1 32.05 2.53 7.12
N TYR A 2 30.84 2.92 7.53
CA TYR A 2 29.82 3.41 6.59
C TYR A 2 29.93 4.92 6.43
N ASP A 3 29.81 5.39 5.19
CA ASP A 3 29.78 6.81 4.85
C ASP A 3 28.42 7.17 4.24
N PHE A 4 27.88 8.31 4.61
CA PHE A 4 26.55 8.76 4.22
C PHE A 4 26.66 10.06 3.43
N THR A 5 25.94 10.16 2.31
CA THR A 5 25.85 11.38 1.51
C THR A 5 24.44 11.93 1.54
N TYR A 6 24.33 13.25 1.55
CA TYR A 6 23.05 13.96 1.61
C TYR A 6 23.01 15.04 0.53
N ASP A 7 21.82 15.41 0.10
CA ASP A 7 21.59 16.60 -0.71
C ASP A 7 21.46 17.87 0.17
N PRO A 8 21.33 19.07 -0.43
CA PRO A 8 21.20 20.32 0.33
C PRO A 8 19.99 20.39 1.26
N GLU A 9 18.94 19.61 0.99
CA GLU A 9 17.75 19.49 1.84
C GLU A 9 17.92 18.42 2.94
N LEU A 10 19.14 17.90 3.12
CA LEU A 10 19.50 16.87 4.10
C LEU A 10 18.79 15.53 3.89
N ARG A 11 18.37 15.23 2.66
CA ARG A 11 17.85 13.90 2.28
C ARG A 11 19.02 12.97 1.95
N LEU A 12 18.96 11.72 2.40
CA LEU A 12 20.00 10.73 2.19
C LEU A 12 20.07 10.35 0.70
N THR A 13 21.18 10.63 0.01
CA THR A 13 21.37 10.29 -1.40
C THR A 13 22.25 9.07 -1.63
N GLY A 14 22.98 8.64 -0.60
CA GLY A 14 23.80 7.45 -0.72
C GLY A 14 24.38 6.94 0.60
N VAL A 15 24.60 5.63 0.63
CA VAL A 15 25.30 4.92 1.70
C VAL A 15 26.45 4.16 1.06
N ARG A 16 27.68 4.43 1.48
CA ARG A 16 28.85 3.63 1.09
C ARG A 16 29.21 2.66 2.20
N ASN A 17 29.32 1.38 1.87
CA ASN A 17 29.74 0.36 2.82
C ASN A 17 31.28 0.29 2.95
N PRO A 18 31.83 -0.43 3.96
CA PRO A 18 33.28 -0.58 4.11
C PRO A 18 34.00 -1.22 2.91
N GLY A 19 33.28 -1.97 2.09
CA GLY A 19 33.79 -2.59 0.85
C GLY A 19 33.77 -1.65 -0.35
N GLY A 20 33.34 -0.39 -0.19
CA GLY A 20 33.30 0.61 -1.25
C GLY A 20 32.06 0.56 -2.14
N LEU A 21 31.13 -0.39 -1.94
CA LEU A 21 29.86 -0.42 -2.67
C LEU A 21 28.93 0.69 -2.17
N VAL A 22 28.04 1.15 -3.05
CA VAL A 22 27.13 2.27 -2.79
C VAL A 22 25.69 1.81 -2.96
N TRP A 23 24.85 2.16 -1.99
CA TRP A 23 23.40 2.21 -2.15
C TRP A 23 23.03 3.65 -2.48
N ASP A 24 22.29 3.91 -3.57
CA ASP A 24 21.87 5.25 -3.97
C ASP A 24 20.37 5.49 -3.79
N TYR A 25 20.00 6.74 -3.55
CA TYR A 25 18.62 7.21 -3.49
C TYR A 25 18.45 8.42 -4.40
N ARG A 26 17.33 8.46 -5.13
CA ARG A 26 16.97 9.57 -6.02
C ARG A 26 15.59 10.09 -5.66
N TYR A 27 15.47 11.41 -5.58
CA TYR A 27 14.24 12.10 -5.24
C TYR A 27 13.77 12.99 -6.38
N ASP A 28 12.47 13.23 -6.44
CA ASP A 28 11.91 14.30 -7.27
C ASP A 28 12.06 15.69 -6.59
N PRO A 29 11.73 16.79 -7.29
CA PRO A 29 11.80 18.13 -6.72
C PRO A 29 10.89 18.36 -5.50
N ALA A 30 9.88 17.52 -5.29
CA ALA A 30 8.96 17.61 -4.15
C ALA A 30 9.45 16.83 -2.93
N GLY A 31 10.64 16.21 -2.97
CA GLY A 31 11.15 15.44 -1.82
C GLY A 31 10.90 13.95 -1.88
N ARG A 32 10.21 13.43 -2.91
CA ARG A 32 9.67 12.07 -2.91
C ARG A 32 10.64 11.11 -3.58
N LEU A 33 10.88 9.95 -2.95
CA LEU A 33 11.81 8.94 -3.47
C LEU A 33 11.29 8.37 -4.79
N ILE A 34 12.02 8.51 -5.89
CA ILE A 34 11.64 8.00 -7.21
C ILE A 34 12.46 6.79 -7.65
N ALA A 35 13.61 6.56 -7.00
CA ALA A 35 14.36 5.33 -7.18
C ALA A 35 15.34 5.09 -6.03
N GLU A 36 15.68 3.83 -5.81
CA GLU A 36 16.84 3.43 -5.02
C GLU A 36 17.56 2.28 -5.74
N SER A 37 18.88 2.21 -5.64
CA SER A 37 19.64 1.03 -6.04
C SER A 37 20.50 0.55 -4.89
N ASP A 38 20.45 -0.75 -4.60
CA ASP A 38 21.23 -1.32 -3.52
C ASP A 38 22.70 -1.56 -3.89
N PHE A 39 23.47 -2.14 -2.98
CA PHE A 39 24.89 -2.43 -3.15
C PHE A 39 25.21 -3.35 -4.34
N ASP A 40 24.23 -4.08 -4.88
CA ASP A 40 24.37 -4.95 -6.05
C ASP A 40 23.92 -4.24 -7.35
N ASN A 41 23.66 -2.93 -7.29
CA ASN A 41 23.08 -2.13 -8.38
C ASN A 41 21.69 -2.61 -8.83
N ARG A 42 20.92 -3.26 -7.95
CA ARG A 42 19.54 -3.64 -8.24
C ARG A 42 18.63 -2.46 -7.94
N THR A 43 18.05 -1.86 -8.98
CA THR A 43 17.25 -0.62 -8.87
C THR A 43 15.76 -0.89 -8.70
N GLN A 44 15.15 -0.29 -7.68
CA GLN A 44 13.70 -0.13 -7.54
C GLN A 44 13.30 1.27 -8.00
N GLN A 45 12.12 1.41 -8.60
CA GLN A 45 11.59 2.70 -9.06
C GLN A 45 10.19 2.94 -8.51
N TYR A 46 9.87 4.21 -8.28
CA TYR A 46 8.60 4.66 -7.71
C TYR A 46 8.05 5.82 -8.54
N ALA A 47 6.74 5.84 -8.73
CA ALA A 47 6.02 6.96 -9.32
C ALA A 47 4.95 7.44 -8.35
N HIS A 48 4.81 8.75 -8.24
CA HIS A 48 3.84 9.40 -7.37
C HIS A 48 2.89 10.28 -8.18
N ASP A 49 1.63 10.37 -7.77
CA ASP A 49 0.68 11.35 -8.33
C ASP A 49 1.01 12.78 -7.87
N ALA A 50 0.18 13.77 -8.23
CA ALA A 50 0.43 15.17 -7.86
C ALA A 50 0.31 15.45 -6.36
N VAL A 51 -0.47 14.66 -5.62
CA VAL A 51 -0.70 14.84 -4.17
C VAL A 51 0.23 13.97 -3.31
N GLY A 52 1.04 13.12 -3.94
CA GLY A 52 2.09 12.34 -3.27
C GLY A 52 1.75 10.87 -3.03
N HIS A 53 0.62 10.35 -3.52
CA HIS A 53 0.34 8.93 -3.42
C HIS A 53 1.22 8.13 -4.37
N LEU A 54 1.67 6.96 -3.93
CA LEU A 54 2.43 6.01 -4.74
C LEU A 54 1.52 5.36 -5.77
N VAL A 55 1.65 5.72 -7.05
CA VAL A 55 0.84 5.13 -8.14
C VAL A 55 1.53 3.97 -8.84
N SER A 56 2.86 3.84 -8.70
CA SER A 56 3.58 2.71 -9.26
C SER A 56 4.86 2.41 -8.49
N ARG A 57 5.16 1.13 -8.33
CA ARG A 57 6.45 0.60 -7.90
C ARG A 57 6.91 -0.46 -8.89
N LYS A 58 8.15 -0.35 -9.35
CA LYS A 58 8.80 -1.32 -10.23
C LYS A 58 9.99 -1.97 -9.54
N THR A 59 10.02 -3.29 -9.52
CA THR A 59 11.13 -4.07 -8.93
C THR A 59 12.32 -4.13 -9.90
N PRO A 60 13.52 -4.51 -9.42
CA PRO A 60 14.68 -4.71 -10.29
C PRO A 60 14.47 -5.79 -11.36
N LEU A 61 13.53 -6.72 -11.13
CA LEU A 61 13.16 -7.77 -12.08
C LEU A 61 12.13 -7.29 -13.12
N GLY A 62 11.71 -6.03 -13.06
CA GLY A 62 10.77 -5.42 -13.99
C GLY A 62 9.29 -5.61 -13.62
N GLU A 63 9.00 -6.37 -12.56
CA GLU A 63 7.63 -6.53 -12.05
C GLU A 63 7.11 -5.19 -11.55
N THR A 64 5.86 -4.88 -11.87
CA THR A 64 5.24 -3.59 -11.54
C THR A 64 4.01 -3.82 -10.68
N VAL A 65 3.89 -3.02 -9.62
CA VAL A 65 2.68 -2.87 -8.82
C VAL A 65 2.17 -1.45 -9.01
N SER A 66 0.92 -1.28 -9.41
CA SER A 66 0.29 0.05 -9.55
C SER A 66 -0.95 0.19 -8.68
N PHE A 67 -1.28 1.44 -8.36
CA PHE A 67 -2.41 1.77 -7.49
C PHE A 67 -3.19 2.94 -8.09
N ASP A 68 -4.51 2.86 -7.99
CA ASP A 68 -5.42 3.98 -8.21
C ASP A 68 -6.04 4.40 -6.89
N TYR A 69 -6.38 5.68 -6.78
CA TYR A 69 -6.94 6.27 -5.56
C TYR A 69 -8.22 7.04 -5.88
N ASP A 70 -9.14 7.09 -4.93
CA ASP A 70 -10.26 8.02 -4.98
C ASP A 70 -9.86 9.43 -4.52
N VAL A 71 -10.83 10.35 -4.57
CA VAL A 71 -10.65 11.76 -4.17
C VAL A 71 -10.30 11.95 -2.69
N LEU A 72 -10.51 10.92 -1.86
CA LEU A 72 -10.16 10.93 -0.44
C LEU A 72 -8.79 10.27 -0.18
N GLY A 73 -8.07 9.86 -1.23
CA GLY A 73 -6.77 9.20 -1.14
C GLY A 73 -6.86 7.73 -0.71
N ARG A 74 -8.03 7.09 -0.83
CA ARG A 74 -8.19 5.65 -0.54
C ARG A 74 -7.91 4.84 -1.81
N PRO A 75 -7.16 3.73 -1.73
CA PRO A 75 -6.85 2.94 -2.91
C PRO A 75 -8.12 2.26 -3.44
N THR A 76 -8.48 2.52 -4.69
CA THR A 76 -9.63 1.89 -5.37
C THR A 76 -9.21 0.69 -6.21
N SER A 77 -7.94 0.65 -6.61
CA SER A 77 -7.38 -0.47 -7.37
C SER A 77 -5.94 -0.72 -6.95
N LYS A 78 -5.53 -1.99 -7.05
CA LYS A 78 -4.15 -2.44 -6.98
C LYS A 78 -3.93 -3.46 -8.08
N ASN A 79 -3.02 -3.20 -9.00
CA ASN A 79 -2.61 -4.18 -9.99
C ASN A 79 -1.20 -4.68 -9.65
N ALA A 80 -1.06 -5.96 -9.31
CA ALA A 80 0.23 -6.60 -9.08
C ALA A 80 0.56 -7.54 -10.24
N ALA A 81 1.37 -7.06 -11.18
CA ALA A 81 1.80 -7.84 -12.35
C ALA A 81 0.63 -8.51 -13.13
N GLY A 82 -0.48 -7.79 -13.31
CA GLY A 82 -1.69 -8.25 -13.99
C GLY A 82 -2.80 -8.76 -13.06
N ALA A 83 -2.47 -9.07 -11.79
CA ALA A 83 -3.48 -9.43 -10.79
C ALA A 83 -4.15 -8.17 -10.24
N LEU A 84 -5.26 -7.76 -10.87
CA LEU A 84 -6.05 -6.60 -10.47
C LEU A 84 -6.92 -6.94 -9.24
N THR A 85 -6.74 -6.18 -8.17
CA THR A 85 -7.64 -6.12 -7.02
C THR A 85 -8.37 -4.79 -7.00
N THR A 86 -9.67 -4.77 -6.84
CA THR A 86 -10.47 -3.55 -6.65
C THR A 86 -10.96 -3.45 -5.20
N TYR A 87 -11.20 -2.22 -4.75
CA TYR A 87 -11.67 -1.93 -3.40
C TYR A 87 -12.84 -0.96 -3.46
N ALA A 88 -13.90 -1.26 -2.71
CA ALA A 88 -15.03 -0.36 -2.51
C ALA A 88 -15.17 0.00 -1.03
N TYR A 89 -15.64 1.21 -0.79
CA TYR A 89 -15.80 1.77 0.54
C TYR A 89 -17.18 2.38 0.70
N ASP A 90 -17.68 2.37 1.93
CA ASP A 90 -18.85 3.17 2.27
C ASP A 90 -18.51 4.66 2.46
N ILE A 91 -19.56 5.44 2.72
CA ILE A 91 -19.48 6.89 2.96
C ILE A 91 -18.64 7.26 4.19
N ALA A 92 -18.44 6.33 5.12
CA ALA A 92 -17.70 6.54 6.35
C ALA A 92 -16.21 6.16 6.22
N GLY A 93 -15.76 5.73 5.03
CA GLY A 93 -14.36 5.35 4.84
C GLY A 93 -14.09 3.85 4.97
N ARG A 94 -15.08 3.03 5.32
CA ARG A 94 -14.86 1.62 5.69
C ARG A 94 -14.90 0.75 4.44
N LEU A 95 -13.97 -0.21 4.35
CA LEU A 95 -13.91 -1.18 3.25
C LEU A 95 -15.15 -2.07 3.28
N THR A 96 -15.95 -2.04 2.22
CA THR A 96 -17.15 -2.88 2.05
C THR A 96 -16.91 -4.05 1.10
N GLU A 97 -15.99 -3.90 0.14
CA GLU A 97 -15.69 -4.94 -0.83
C GLU A 97 -14.22 -4.90 -1.24
N ALA A 98 -13.61 -6.07 -1.39
CA ALA A 98 -12.35 -6.24 -2.10
C ALA A 98 -12.44 -7.45 -3.03
N VAL A 99 -12.19 -7.24 -4.32
CA VAL A 99 -12.29 -8.29 -5.34
C VAL A 99 -10.92 -8.49 -5.97
N SER A 100 -10.39 -9.71 -5.91
CA SER A 100 -9.15 -10.11 -6.58
C SER A 100 -9.42 -11.27 -7.54
N PRO A 101 -8.46 -11.68 -8.39
CA PRO A 101 -8.63 -12.85 -9.26
C PRO A 101 -8.78 -14.19 -8.50
N HIS A 102 -8.43 -14.21 -7.21
CA HIS A 102 -8.38 -15.43 -6.40
C HIS A 102 -9.44 -15.48 -5.31
N SER A 103 -9.97 -14.33 -4.90
CA SER A 103 -10.91 -14.25 -3.79
C SER A 103 -11.71 -12.95 -3.81
N THR A 104 -12.95 -13.02 -3.35
CA THR A 104 -13.84 -11.89 -3.11
C THR A 104 -14.16 -11.79 -1.63
N LEU A 105 -13.95 -10.60 -1.06
CA LEU A 105 -14.27 -10.23 0.31
C LEU A 105 -15.38 -9.19 0.30
N THR A 106 -16.46 -9.41 1.07
CA THR A 106 -17.43 -8.37 1.41
C THR A 106 -17.56 -8.21 2.92
N ARG A 107 -17.85 -6.98 3.36
CA ARG A 107 -17.98 -6.63 4.78
C ARG A 107 -19.20 -5.76 5.01
N ASP A 108 -19.98 -6.14 6.01
CA ASP A 108 -21.11 -5.36 6.50
C ASP A 108 -20.78 -4.74 7.84
N TYR A 109 -21.24 -3.52 8.05
CA TYR A 109 -21.09 -2.82 9.32
C TYR A 109 -22.43 -2.31 9.82
N ASP A 110 -22.59 -2.23 11.13
CA ASP A 110 -23.70 -1.51 11.72
C ASP A 110 -23.51 0.01 11.67
N THR A 111 -24.55 0.71 12.13
CA THR A 111 -24.60 2.17 12.21
C THR A 111 -23.55 2.77 13.15
N LEU A 112 -22.97 1.97 14.05
CA LEU A 112 -21.97 2.39 15.02
C LEU A 112 -20.54 2.15 14.55
N GLY A 113 -20.31 1.63 13.33
CA GLY A 113 -18.95 1.36 12.86
C GLY A 113 -18.55 -0.11 12.89
N ARG A 114 -19.32 -0.99 13.53
CA ARG A 114 -18.84 -2.31 13.94
C ARG A 114 -19.12 -3.34 12.87
N LEU A 115 -18.14 -4.20 12.56
CA LEU A 115 -18.26 -5.27 11.57
C LEU A 115 -19.30 -6.30 12.01
N THR A 116 -20.37 -6.48 11.25
CA THR A 116 -21.44 -7.44 11.56
C THR A 116 -21.37 -8.70 10.73
N ALA A 117 -20.77 -8.64 9.54
CA ALA A 117 -20.53 -9.81 8.71
C ALA A 117 -19.28 -9.62 7.86
N GLU A 118 -18.58 -10.72 7.61
CA GLU A 118 -17.50 -10.83 6.66
C GLU A 118 -17.77 -12.07 5.79
N THR A 119 -17.81 -11.90 4.47
CA THR A 119 -17.99 -13.00 3.52
C THR A 119 -16.76 -13.12 2.65
N VAL A 120 -16.14 -14.29 2.65
CA VAL A 120 -15.00 -14.62 1.78
C VAL A 120 -15.43 -15.75 0.87
N ASP A 121 -15.45 -15.52 -0.45
CA ASP A 121 -15.79 -16.53 -1.45
C ASP A 121 -17.11 -17.26 -1.17
N GLY A 122 -18.12 -16.49 -0.73
CA GLY A 122 -19.44 -17.00 -0.38
C GLY A 122 -19.55 -17.59 1.04
N HIS A 123 -18.46 -17.72 1.77
CA HIS A 123 -18.45 -18.18 3.16
C HIS A 123 -18.55 -17.00 4.13
N THR A 124 -19.71 -16.88 4.78
CA THR A 124 -19.98 -15.77 5.71
C THR A 124 -19.67 -16.16 7.14
N THR A 125 -18.89 -15.32 7.83
CA THR A 125 -18.82 -15.26 9.29
C THR A 125 -19.60 -14.04 9.77
N ARG A 126 -20.47 -14.21 10.76
CA ARG A 126 -21.25 -13.14 11.38
C ARG A 126 -20.76 -12.84 12.78
N TYR A 127 -20.92 -11.59 13.18
CA TYR A 127 -20.51 -11.08 14.49
C TYR A 127 -21.65 -10.32 15.16
N THR A 128 -21.80 -10.55 16.46
CA THR A 128 -22.69 -9.74 17.31
C THR A 128 -21.85 -9.00 18.35
N HIS A 129 -22.37 -7.86 18.80
CA HIS A 129 -21.70 -7.00 19.78
C HIS A 129 -22.66 -6.61 20.88
N ASP A 130 -22.15 -6.49 22.11
CA ASP A 130 -22.91 -5.91 23.20
C ASP A 130 -23.00 -4.38 23.11
N ILE A 131 -23.67 -3.76 24.09
CA ILE A 131 -23.85 -2.30 24.16
C ILE A 131 -22.54 -1.54 24.37
N LEU A 132 -21.48 -2.21 24.84
CA LEU A 132 -20.15 -1.64 25.03
C LEU A 132 -19.27 -1.84 23.78
N GLY A 133 -19.82 -2.44 22.72
CA GLY A 133 -19.10 -2.70 21.47
C GLY A 133 -18.18 -3.93 21.51
N ARG A 134 -18.25 -4.75 22.56
CA ARG A 134 -17.46 -5.98 22.64
C ARG A 134 -18.14 -7.08 21.85
N ARG A 135 -17.35 -7.85 21.08
CA ARG A 135 -17.87 -8.97 20.32
C ARG A 135 -18.39 -10.07 21.26
N THR A 136 -19.66 -10.45 21.10
CA THR A 136 -20.35 -11.46 21.90
C THR A 136 -20.53 -12.80 21.18
N SER A 137 -20.48 -12.83 19.85
CA SER A 137 -20.57 -14.06 19.07
C SER A 137 -19.78 -14.00 17.77
N ARG A 138 -19.43 -15.18 17.28
CA ARG A 138 -18.89 -15.45 15.94
C ARG A 138 -19.51 -16.75 15.45
N THR A 139 -20.23 -16.70 14.32
CA THR A 139 -20.87 -17.86 13.69
C THR A 139 -20.58 -17.90 12.22
#